data_AF-A0A5Q4GLN9-F1
#
_entry.id   AF-A0A5Q4GLN9-F1
#
_cell.length_a   1.000
_cell.length_b   1.000
_cell.length_c   1.000
_cell.angle_alpha   90.00
_cell.angle_beta   90.00
_cell.angle_gamma   90.00
#
_symmetry.space_group_name_H-M   'P 1'
#
loop_
_entity.id
_entity.type
_entity.pdbx_description
1 polymer ?
#
loop_
_entity_poly.entity_id
_entity_poly.type
_entity_poly.pdbx_seq_one_letter_code
_entity_poly.pdbx_strand_id
1 'polypeptide(L)' 'LEDETGIINVIVWPKLIERYRKEVLQGQILRVVGTLQNTQGSQHLIAESLHSEDHRLANLSAGSRDFC' A
#
# COMPACT_ATOMS: atom_id res chain seq x y z
N LEU A 1 -0.55 4.21 -4.10
CA LEU A 1 -0.35 4.41 -2.65
C LEU A 1 0.13 5.83 -2.47
N GLU A 2 -0.28 6.48 -1.40
CA GLU A 2 0.22 7.82 -1.04
C GLU A 2 1.17 7.64 0.15
N ASP A 3 2.36 8.21 0.04
CA ASP A 3 3.35 8.28 1.13
C ASP A 3 3.85 9.72 1.30
N GLU A 4 4.79 9.93 2.22
CA GLU A 4 5.32 11.25 2.54
C GLU A 4 6.04 11.94 1.36
N THR A 5 6.39 11.19 0.32
CA THR A 5 7.08 11.67 -0.88
C THR A 5 6.15 11.89 -2.08
N GLY A 6 4.88 11.49 -1.96
CA GLY A 6 3.83 11.72 -2.95
C GLY A 6 3.06 10.45 -3.29
N ILE A 7 2.51 10.41 -4.51
CA ILE A 7 1.72 9.28 -4.99
C ILE A 7 2.64 8.31 -5.75
N ILE A 8 2.73 7.07 -5.27
CA ILE A 8 3.38 5.97 -5.98
C ILE A 8 2.34 5.03 -6.61
N ASN A 9 2.51 4.78 -7.92
CA ASN A 9 1.63 3.88 -8.65
C ASN A 9 2.15 2.44 -8.54
N VAL A 10 1.40 1.57 -7.87
CA VAL A 10 1.77 0.16 -7.73
C VAL A 10 1.17 -0.65 -8.88
N ILE A 11 2.02 -1.34 -9.63
CA ILE A 11 1.62 -2.21 -10.73
C ILE A 11 1.59 -3.64 -10.19
N VAL A 12 0.41 -4.26 -10.22
CA VAL A 12 0.18 -5.64 -9.74
C VAL A 12 -0.25 -6.52 -10.91
N TRP A 13 0.57 -7.51 -11.26
CA TRP A 13 0.27 -8.45 -12.33
C TRP A 13 -0.86 -9.40 -11.94
N PRO A 14 -1.67 -9.92 -12.90
CA PRO A 14 -2.82 -10.78 -12.60
C PRO A 14 -2.49 -11.99 -11.73
N LYS A 15 -1.38 -12.68 -12.01
CA LYS A 15 -0.90 -13.82 -11.23
C LYS A 15 -0.62 -13.46 -9.75
N LEU A 16 -0.21 -12.22 -9.50
CA LEU A 16 0.05 -11.72 -8.16
C LEU A 16 -1.26 -11.36 -7.43
N ILE A 17 -2.25 -10.83 -8.16
CA ILE A 17 -3.60 -10.58 -7.62
C ILE A 17 -4.26 -11.89 -7.20
N GLU A 18 -4.13 -12.96 -7.98
CA GLU A 18 -4.68 -14.27 -7.59
C GLU A 18 -4.13 -14.78 -6.26
N ARG A 19 -2.83 -14.53 -6.02
CA ARG A 19 -2.14 -14.93 -4.79
C ARG A 19 -2.45 -14.02 -3.60
N TYR A 20 -2.56 -12.71 -3.82
CA TYR A 20 -2.70 -11.68 -2.77
C TYR A 20 -4.03 -10.93 -2.87
N ARG A 21 -5.08 -11.63 -3.28
CA ARG A 21 -6.39 -11.02 -3.59
C ARG A 21 -6.97 -10.26 -2.41
N LYS A 22 -6.81 -10.81 -1.21
CA LYS A 22 -7.34 -10.21 0.03
C LYS A 22 -6.62 -8.89 0.31
N GLU A 23 -5.30 -8.91 0.26
CA GLU A 23 -4.45 -7.75 0.51
C GLU A 23 -4.74 -6.64 -0.50
N VAL A 24 -4.79 -6.97 -1.79
CA VAL A 24 -5.06 -5.99 -2.87
C VAL A 24 -6.44 -5.34 -2.74
N LEU A 25 -7.47 -6.08 -2.31
CA LEU A 25 -8.84 -5.58 -2.28
C LEU A 25 -9.26 -4.98 -0.94
N GLN A 26 -8.65 -5.39 0.17
CA GLN A 26 -9.12 -5.07 1.52
C GLN A 26 -8.08 -4.36 2.39
N GLY A 27 -6.80 -4.37 1.99
CA GLY A 27 -5.74 -3.75 2.78
C GLY A 27 -5.87 -2.24 2.83
N GLN A 28 -5.89 -1.69 4.03
CA GLN A 28 -5.86 -0.23 4.27
C GLN A 28 -4.42 0.26 4.42
N ILE A 29 -3.57 -0.50 5.09
CA ILE A 29 -2.12 -0.33 5.08
C ILE A 29 -1.51 -1.52 4.36
N LEU A 30 -0.75 -1.22 3.30
CA LEU A 30 -0.08 -2.23 2.50
C LEU A 30 1.42 -2.02 2.52
N ARG A 31 2.14 -3.09 2.88
CA ARG A 31 3.56 -3.22 2.58
C ARG A 31 3.71 -3.89 1.23
N VAL A 32 4.29 -3.17 0.28
CA VAL A 32 4.58 -3.68 -1.07
C VAL A 32 6.08 -3.79 -1.25
N VAL A 33 6.55 -4.96 -1.67
CA VAL A 33 7.95 -5.21 -2.03
C VAL A 33 8.03 -5.45 -3.52
N GLY A 34 9.01 -4.83 -4.18
CA GLY A 34 9.26 -5.03 -5.59
C GLY A 34 10.23 -4.00 -6.16
N THR A 35 10.19 -3.87 -7.48
CA THR A 35 11.16 -3.06 -8.23
C THR A 35 10.60 -1.66 -8.53
N LEU A 36 11.32 -0.63 -8.09
CA LEU A 36 10.97 0.77 -8.38
C LEU A 36 11.41 1.14 -9.80
N GLN A 37 10.50 1.73 -10.57
CA GLN A 37 10.74 2.31 -11.88
C GLN A 37 10.41 3.80 -11.84
N ASN A 38 11.36 4.61 -12.29
CA ASN A 38 11.18 6.04 -12.40
C ASN A 38 10.94 6.40 -13.87
N THR A 39 9.76 6.92 -14.17
CA THR A 39 9.37 7.31 -15.53
C THR A 39 8.98 8.77 -15.52
N GLN A 40 9.80 9.64 -16.12
CA GLN A 40 9.50 11.05 -16.45
C GLN A 40 8.52 11.77 -15.49
N GLY A 41 8.80 11.76 -14.19
CA GLY A 41 8.02 12.50 -13.18
C GLY A 41 6.98 11.66 -12.42
N SER A 42 6.81 10.37 -12.72
CA SER A 42 6.01 9.44 -11.92
C SER A 42 6.83 8.25 -11.43
N GLN A 43 6.60 7.88 -10.17
CA GLN A 43 7.19 6.69 -9.56
C GLN A 43 6.21 5.51 -9.68
N HIS A 44 6.72 4.42 -10.24
CA HIS A 44 6.00 3.17 -10.38
C HIS A 44 6.69 2.08 -9.58
N LEU A 45 5.95 1.29 -8.83
CA LEU A 45 6.47 0.12 -8.13
C LEU A 45 5.87 -1.14 -8.75
N ILE A 46 6.70 -1.95 -9.39
CA ILE A 46 6.26 -3.27 -9.88
C ILE A 46 6.28 -4.23 -8.69
N ALA A 47 5.11 -4.67 -8.27
CA ALA A 47 4.97 -5.52 -7.09
C ALA A 47 5.46 -6.95 -7.33
N GLU A 48 6.13 -7.51 -6.34
CA GLU A 48 6.58 -8.91 -6.26
C GLU A 48 5.96 -9.62 -5.05
N SER A 49 5.70 -8.89 -3.96
CA SER A 49 4.87 -9.37 -2.85
C SER A 49 4.06 -8.23 -2.22
N LEU A 50 2.91 -8.59 -1.63
CA LEU A 50 2.02 -7.68 -0.92
C LEU A 50 1.64 -8.28 0.43
N HIS A 51 1.65 -7.45 1.47
CA HIS A 51 1.24 -7.83 2.81
C HIS A 51 0.37 -6.74 3.41
N SER A 52 -0.78 -7.13 3.99
CA SER A 52 -1.57 -6.22 4.81
C SER A 52 -0.87 -6.00 6.15
N GLU A 53 -0.71 -4.73 6.50
CA GLU A 53 -0.20 -4.27 7.78
C GLU A 53 -1.33 -3.65 8.61
N ASP A 54 -2.59 -4.01 8.33
CA ASP A 54 -3.77 -3.42 8.99
C ASP A 54 -3.76 -3.63 10.51
N HIS A 55 -3.04 -4.64 11.02
CA HIS A 55 -2.81 -4.82 12.45
C HIS A 55 -2.14 -3.61 13.11
N ARG A 56 -1.39 -2.80 12.35
CA ARG A 56 -0.78 -1.55 12.84
C ARG A 56 -1.83 -0.45 13.05
N LEU A 57 -2.96 -0.49 12.34
CA LEU A 57 -4.12 0.36 12.61
C LEU A 57 -4.84 -0.02 13.89
N ALA A 58 -4.84 -1.30 14.29
CA ALA A 58 -5.51 -1.75 15.50
C ALA A 58 -4.92 -1.10 16.78
N ASN A 59 -3.66 -0.66 16.73
CA ASN A 59 -3.01 0.07 17.82
C ASN A 59 -3.19 1.59 17.74
N LEU A 60 -3.79 2.10 16.67
CA LEU A 60 -4.25 3.48 16.55
C LEU A 60 -5.70 3.51 17.00
N SER A 61 -5.94 3.38 18.32
CA SER A 61 -7.25 3.71 18.89
C SER A 61 -7.54 5.18 18.59
N ALA A 62 -8.28 5.42 17.51
CA ALA A 62 -8.79 6.72 17.10
C ALA A 62 -9.88 7.15 18.09
N GLY A 63 -9.48 7.44 19.34
CA GLY A 63 -10.24 8.39 20.14
C GLY A 63 -10.11 9.73 19.45
N SER A 64 -11.23 10.23 18.91
CA SER A 64 -11.35 11.62 18.46
C SER A 64 -10.66 12.50 19.50
N ARG A 65 -9.55 13.14 19.12
CA ARG A 65 -9.02 14.24 19.94
C ARG A 65 -9.95 15.40 19.66
N ASP A 66 -11.02 15.48 20.44
CA ASP A 66 -11.85 16.67 20.47
C ASP A 66 -10.95 17.80 20.96
N PHE A 67 -10.46 18.60 20.01
CA PHE A 67 -9.76 19.84 20.31
C PHE A 67 -10.85 20.87 20.66
N CYS A 68 -11.08 21.03 21.97
CA CYS A 68 -11.86 22.13 22.53
C CYS A 68 -11.11 23.46 22.43
#